data_AF-A0A662R5P7-F1
#
_entry.id   AF-A0A662R5P7-F1
#
_cell.length_a   1.000
_cell.length_b   1.000
_cell.length_c   1.000
_cell.angle_alpha   90.00
_cell.angle_beta   90.00
_cell.angle_gamma   90.00
#
_symmetry.space_group_name_H-M   'P 1'
#
loop_
_entity.id
_entity.type
_entity.pdbx_description
1 polymer ?
#
loop_
_entity_poly.entity_id
_entity_poly.type
_entity_poly.pdbx_seq_one_letter_code
_entity_poly.pdbx_strand_id
1 'polypeptide(L)'
;MRETTKIAAITVISLLVVAAFVPAAIAPPVGINVYGEVTDENGVPLQGDGTSTSDLVQLINDTDNSIICEIRIGESYGLGTGKFAHFGVTVGTGTVIYCRAWNDATIADATYYGNSSTMTVTGAGDYDFGTWSTNTKKPSLIPPNITSFAPPSPVSNKEDDSRTFNISVNQTVNVTWQINGSSVQTNTSITEASYTNTSAVIGYWNVSAIASNANGSDIQIWWWTVREDCDKYDGCYDYSNGCEDRDYYWNGTFCVYNYSNRHTDYYDDWINYCKGDKVWRHRQFHDFYCEAGNCTDHTSWVNDSLVENCNNYDGWVDTGDTRWITDPGNECKEKEQKEQEYRDYTCSEGACV
;
A
#
# COMPACT_ATOMS: atom_id res chain seq x y z
N MET A 1 -51.19 55.91 70.85
CA MET A 1 -50.53 54.61 70.58
C MET A 1 -50.34 54.50 69.07
N ARG A 2 -49.13 54.17 68.62
CA ARG A 2 -48.78 54.15 67.19
C ARG A 2 -47.97 52.88 66.95
N GLU A 3 -48.55 51.90 66.27
CA GLU A 3 -47.79 50.83 65.62
C GLU A 3 -48.25 50.72 64.17
N THR A 4 -47.32 50.99 63.26
CA THR A 4 -47.40 50.66 61.84
C THR A 4 -46.00 50.29 61.42
N THR A 5 -45.65 49.02 61.59
CA THR A 5 -44.36 48.47 61.18
C THR A 5 -44.36 48.28 59.67
N LYS A 6 -43.71 49.19 58.94
CA LYS A 6 -43.45 49.01 57.49
C LYS A 6 -42.08 48.39 57.29
N ILE A 7 -42.05 47.35 56.47
CA ILE A 7 -40.87 46.54 56.16
C ILE A 7 -39.86 47.38 55.37
N ALA A 8 -38.58 47.32 55.77
CA ALA A 8 -37.49 47.98 55.06
C ALA A 8 -37.00 47.12 53.88
N ALA A 9 -37.00 47.70 52.68
CA ALA A 9 -36.33 47.12 51.52
C ALA A 9 -34.88 47.64 51.48
N ILE A 10 -33.90 46.73 51.53
CA ILE A 10 -32.48 47.07 51.47
C ILE A 10 -32.06 47.20 50.00
N THR A 11 -31.54 48.37 49.63
CA THR A 11 -30.96 48.64 48.32
C THR A 11 -29.52 48.14 48.23
N VAL A 12 -29.22 47.31 47.22
CA VAL A 12 -27.86 46.99 46.81
C VAL A 12 -27.54 47.75 45.54
N ILE A 13 -26.88 48.91 45.69
CA ILE A 13 -26.34 49.67 44.56
C ILE A 13 -24.99 49.06 44.21
N SER A 14 -24.95 48.31 43.10
CA SER A 14 -23.71 47.74 42.58
C SER A 14 -22.85 48.84 41.96
N LEU A 15 -21.70 49.12 42.57
CA LEU A 15 -20.80 50.19 42.13
C LEU A 15 -19.92 49.70 40.97
N LEU A 16 -20.39 49.90 39.74
CA LEU A 16 -19.64 49.50 38.54
C LEU A 16 -18.46 50.46 38.30
N VAL A 17 -17.27 50.09 38.79
CA VAL A 17 -16.03 50.83 38.51
C VAL A 17 -15.62 50.55 37.06
N VAL A 18 -16.07 51.41 36.14
CA VAL A 18 -15.55 51.45 34.77
C VAL A 18 -14.12 52.00 34.83
N ALA A 19 -13.14 51.10 34.85
CA ALA A 19 -11.75 51.46 34.60
C ALA A 19 -11.65 51.97 33.17
N ALA A 20 -11.69 53.29 32.99
CA ALA A 20 -11.45 53.93 31.71
C ALA A 20 -9.98 53.71 31.33
N PHE A 21 -9.72 52.65 30.55
CA PHE A 21 -8.49 52.54 29.79
C PHE A 21 -8.44 53.71 28.82
N VAL A 22 -7.75 54.77 29.23
CA VAL A 22 -7.27 55.80 28.31
C VAL A 22 -6.41 55.07 27.29
N PRO A 23 -6.74 55.08 25.98
CA PRO A 23 -5.86 54.52 24.98
C PRO A 23 -4.52 55.24 25.11
N ALA A 24 -3.44 54.49 25.32
CA ALA A 24 -2.11 55.07 25.25
C ALA A 24 -2.00 55.73 23.87
N ALA A 25 -1.82 57.05 23.84
CA ALA A 25 -1.70 57.78 22.59
C ALA A 25 -0.47 57.24 21.87
N ILE A 26 -0.69 56.43 20.84
CA ILE A 26 0.37 55.88 20.00
C ILE A 26 1.08 57.09 19.40
N ALA A 27 2.32 57.33 19.85
CA ALA A 27 3.09 58.45 19.36
C ALA A 27 3.23 58.31 17.83
N PRO A 28 2.97 59.38 17.05
CA PRO A 28 3.04 59.28 15.60
C PRO A 28 4.45 58.83 15.19
N PRO A 29 4.57 57.92 14.20
CA PRO A 29 5.87 57.48 13.71
C PRO A 29 6.74 58.66 13.26
N VAL A 30 8.02 58.60 13.58
CA VAL A 30 9.02 59.62 13.27
C VAL A 30 9.99 59.12 12.21
N GLY A 31 10.46 60.02 11.35
CA GLY A 31 11.51 59.74 10.38
C GLY A 31 12.88 59.71 11.05
N ILE A 32 13.58 58.58 10.92
CA ILE A 32 14.93 58.37 11.44
C ILE A 32 15.90 58.03 10.30
N ASN A 33 17.16 58.37 10.52
CA ASN A 33 18.28 57.94 9.68
C ASN A 33 19.14 56.99 10.51
N VAL A 34 19.56 55.88 9.93
CA VAL A 34 20.35 54.85 10.61
C VAL A 34 21.67 54.63 9.89
N TYR A 35 22.75 54.55 10.64
CA TYR A 35 24.09 54.31 10.10
C TYR A 35 24.98 53.57 11.09
N GLY A 36 26.10 53.05 10.59
CA GLY A 36 27.07 52.32 11.38
C GLY A 36 28.18 51.71 10.52
N GLU A 37 29.08 50.97 11.16
CA GLU A 37 30.21 50.26 10.53
C GLU A 37 30.22 48.81 11.01
N VAL A 38 30.29 47.87 10.07
CA VAL A 38 30.26 46.42 10.35
C VAL A 38 31.50 45.75 9.78
N THR A 39 32.15 44.92 10.61
CA THR A 39 33.24 44.03 10.21
C THR A 39 32.86 42.56 10.30
N ASP A 40 33.59 41.69 9.61
CA ASP A 40 33.47 40.24 9.71
C ASP A 40 34.01 39.70 11.05
N GLU A 41 34.01 38.38 11.24
CA GLU A 41 34.56 37.75 12.44
C GLU A 41 36.09 37.92 12.61
N ASN A 42 36.79 38.39 11.57
CA ASN A 42 38.23 38.63 11.51
C ASN A 42 38.58 40.13 11.66
N GLY A 43 37.58 41.02 11.72
CA GLY A 43 37.75 42.48 11.79
C GLY A 43 37.93 43.18 10.43
N VAL A 44 37.68 42.50 9.31
CA VAL A 44 37.68 43.07 7.96
C VAL A 44 36.33 43.73 7.68
N PRO A 45 36.25 44.94 7.09
CA PRO A 45 34.98 45.56 6.73
C PRO A 45 34.12 44.67 5.83
N LEU A 46 32.82 44.58 6.13
CA LEU A 46 31.86 43.87 5.27
C LEU A 46 31.84 44.46 3.85
N GLN A 47 31.48 43.63 2.88
CA GLN A 47 31.57 43.95 1.46
C GLN A 47 30.26 44.50 0.91
N GLY A 48 30.36 45.56 0.12
CA GLY A 48 29.19 46.15 -0.50
C GLY A 48 29.42 47.54 -1.09
N ASP A 49 28.61 47.87 -2.08
CA ASP A 49 28.52 49.16 -2.78
C ASP A 49 27.14 49.82 -2.63
N GLY A 50 26.26 49.24 -1.81
CA GLY A 50 24.86 49.64 -1.65
C GLY A 50 23.89 48.92 -2.59
N THR A 51 24.35 48.06 -3.50
CA THR A 51 23.47 47.26 -4.38
C THR A 51 23.00 45.96 -3.72
N SER A 52 22.11 45.23 -4.39
CA SER A 52 21.55 43.96 -3.90
C SER A 52 22.57 42.82 -3.76
N THR A 53 23.79 42.94 -4.29
CA THR A 53 24.88 41.98 -4.09
C THR A 53 25.77 42.34 -2.90
N SER A 54 25.45 43.41 -2.17
CA SER A 54 26.13 43.82 -0.94
C SER A 54 25.61 43.04 0.26
N ASP A 55 26.49 42.83 1.25
CA ASP A 55 26.19 42.21 2.53
C ASP A 55 24.97 42.86 3.19
N LEU A 56 24.11 42.01 3.75
CA LEU A 56 22.80 42.41 4.26
C LEU A 56 22.88 42.92 5.70
N VAL A 57 22.33 44.11 5.92
CA VAL A 57 21.97 44.64 7.25
C VAL A 57 20.44 44.72 7.36
N GLN A 58 19.89 44.39 8.51
CA GLN A 58 18.45 44.45 8.80
C GLN A 58 18.25 45.31 10.03
N LEU A 59 17.42 46.35 9.92
CA LEU A 59 16.95 47.10 11.09
C LEU A 59 15.77 46.34 11.71
N ILE A 60 15.84 46.04 12.99
CA ILE A 60 14.91 45.13 13.69
C ILE A 60 14.30 45.84 14.91
N ASN A 61 12.99 45.63 15.13
CA ASN A 61 12.32 45.97 16.39
C ASN A 61 12.66 44.92 17.46
N ASP A 62 13.30 45.34 18.56
CA ASP A 62 13.75 44.45 19.63
C ASP A 62 12.59 43.76 20.39
N THR A 63 11.39 44.35 20.36
CA THR A 63 10.23 43.86 21.13
C THR A 63 9.58 42.61 20.53
N ASP A 64 9.57 42.49 19.21
CA ASP A 64 8.90 41.41 18.47
C ASP A 64 9.81 40.72 17.43
N ASN A 65 11.07 41.18 17.31
CA ASN A 65 12.05 40.74 16.32
C ASN A 65 11.54 40.86 14.86
N SER A 66 10.63 41.80 14.59
CA SER A 66 10.18 42.12 13.23
C SER A 66 11.21 42.98 12.48
N ILE A 67 11.35 42.73 11.18
CA ILE A 67 12.23 43.52 10.29
C ILE A 67 11.51 44.82 9.93
N ILE A 68 12.13 45.94 10.25
CA ILE A 68 11.66 47.30 9.91
C ILE A 68 12.07 47.64 8.48
N CYS A 69 13.33 47.41 8.11
CA CYS A 69 13.82 47.49 6.74
C CYS A 69 15.08 46.65 6.52
N GLU A 70 15.39 46.40 5.25
CA GLU A 70 16.69 45.88 4.82
C GLU A 70 17.56 47.03 4.29
N ILE A 71 18.85 46.97 4.58
CA ILE A 71 19.88 47.96 4.32
C ILE A 71 21.06 47.23 3.69
N ARG A 72 21.82 47.90 2.82
CA ARG A 72 22.98 47.28 2.15
C ARG A 72 24.28 47.92 2.62
N ILE A 73 25.29 47.10 2.89
CA ILE A 73 26.64 47.62 3.12
C ILE A 73 27.11 48.39 1.88
N GLY A 74 27.79 49.52 2.08
CA GLY A 74 28.16 50.47 1.04
C GLY A 74 27.06 51.48 0.68
N GLU A 75 25.81 51.33 1.18
CA GLU A 75 24.77 52.33 0.95
C GLU A 75 25.22 53.70 1.46
N SER A 76 25.25 54.68 0.56
CA SER A 76 25.76 56.05 0.76
C SER A 76 27.28 56.21 1.00
N TYR A 77 28.06 55.13 1.03
CA TYR A 77 29.52 55.17 1.31
C TYR A 77 30.40 54.50 0.24
N GLY A 78 29.88 53.57 -0.55
CA GLY A 78 30.61 52.84 -1.59
C GLY A 78 31.49 51.68 -1.07
N LEU A 79 32.20 51.08 -2.03
CA LEU A 79 32.89 49.79 -1.92
C LEU A 79 33.87 49.66 -0.75
N GLY A 80 33.79 48.52 -0.06
CA GLY A 80 34.83 48.04 0.87
C GLY A 80 34.95 48.83 2.18
N THR A 81 33.95 49.65 2.51
CA THR A 81 33.96 50.50 3.70
C THR A 81 33.40 49.82 4.95
N GLY A 82 32.62 48.74 4.81
CA GLY A 82 31.82 48.16 5.90
C GLY A 82 30.71 49.09 6.43
N LYS A 83 30.50 50.25 5.81
CA LYS A 83 29.59 51.29 6.31
C LYS A 83 28.26 51.24 5.60
N PHE A 84 27.20 51.65 6.31
CA PHE A 84 25.90 51.90 5.73
C PHE A 84 25.33 53.21 6.28
N ALA A 85 24.59 53.96 5.45
CA ALA A 85 23.65 54.97 5.92
C ALA A 85 22.37 54.89 5.09
N HIS A 86 21.25 54.70 5.80
CA HIS A 86 19.91 54.56 5.23
C HIS A 86 18.97 55.59 5.86
N PHE A 87 18.22 56.30 5.01
CA PHE A 87 17.55 57.56 5.37
C PHE A 87 16.02 57.46 5.31
N GLY A 88 15.34 58.17 6.21
CA GLY A 88 13.88 58.33 6.16
C GLY A 88 13.06 57.10 6.61
N VAL A 89 13.65 56.20 7.39
CA VAL A 89 12.91 55.07 7.98
C VAL A 89 11.87 55.61 8.96
N THR A 90 10.64 55.09 8.92
CA THR A 90 9.55 55.60 9.76
C THR A 90 9.28 54.63 10.92
N VAL A 91 9.60 55.04 12.15
CA VAL A 91 9.55 54.18 13.36
C VAL A 91 8.78 54.89 14.49
N GLY A 92 8.07 54.13 15.33
CA GLY A 92 7.35 54.68 16.48
C GLY A 92 8.30 55.21 17.57
N THR A 93 7.98 56.38 18.15
CA THR A 93 8.70 56.87 19.33
C THR A 93 8.47 55.93 20.52
N GLY A 94 9.56 55.54 21.19
CA GLY A 94 9.59 54.54 22.26
C GLY A 94 9.92 53.11 21.79
N THR A 95 9.93 52.84 20.48
CA THR A 95 10.41 51.55 19.94
C THR A 95 11.89 51.37 20.24
N VAL A 96 12.27 50.18 20.70
CA VAL A 96 13.67 49.76 20.84
C VAL A 96 14.09 49.07 19.55
N ILE A 97 15.17 49.53 18.93
CA ILE A 97 15.68 49.08 17.64
C ILE A 97 17.14 48.62 17.75
N TYR A 98 17.55 47.69 16.90
CA TYR A 98 18.94 47.32 16.67
C TYR A 98 19.15 46.87 15.22
N CYS A 99 20.40 46.83 14.77
CA CYS A 99 20.76 46.28 13.46
C CYS A 99 21.31 44.85 13.60
N ARG A 100 20.89 43.95 12.71
CA ARG A 100 21.51 42.64 12.50
C ARG A 100 22.21 42.61 11.15
N ALA A 101 23.44 42.13 11.10
CA ALA A 101 24.22 42.04 9.87
C ALA A 101 24.53 40.58 9.57
N TRP A 102 24.63 40.28 8.29
CA TRP A 102 24.97 38.96 7.74
C TRP A 102 26.18 39.13 6.83
N ASN A 103 27.15 38.22 6.88
CA ASN A 103 28.37 38.28 6.06
C ASN A 103 28.17 37.79 4.61
N ASP A 104 26.98 37.99 4.07
CA ASP A 104 26.58 37.70 2.70
C ASP A 104 25.36 38.58 2.34
N ALA A 105 25.09 38.73 1.04
CA ALA A 105 23.91 39.41 0.53
C ALA A 105 22.59 38.67 0.84
N THR A 106 22.63 37.35 1.06
CA THR A 106 21.47 36.52 1.42
C THR A 106 21.65 35.84 2.78
N ILE A 107 20.56 35.76 3.55
CA ILE A 107 20.53 35.01 4.82
C ILE A 107 20.78 33.52 4.60
N ALA A 108 20.45 32.97 3.42
CA ALA A 108 20.63 31.55 3.13
C ALA A 108 22.11 31.16 3.05
N ASP A 109 22.91 31.99 2.37
CA ASP A 109 24.32 31.74 2.07
C ASP A 109 25.27 32.25 3.17
N ALA A 110 24.85 33.26 3.94
CA ALA A 110 25.59 33.78 5.09
C ALA A 110 26.05 32.67 6.06
N THR A 111 27.25 32.82 6.60
CA THR A 111 27.90 31.88 7.55
C THR A 111 28.04 32.46 8.95
N TYR A 112 28.06 33.79 9.07
CA TYR A 112 28.12 34.55 10.30
C TYR A 112 27.07 35.66 10.32
N TYR A 113 26.69 36.06 11.54
CA TYR A 113 25.86 37.22 11.79
C TYR A 113 26.36 37.95 13.05
N GLY A 114 25.84 39.15 13.28
CA GLY A 114 26.02 39.88 14.52
C GLY A 114 24.79 40.72 14.82
N ASN A 115 24.71 41.27 16.03
CA ASN A 115 23.73 42.32 16.37
C ASN A 115 24.48 43.54 16.92
N SER A 116 24.05 44.74 16.58
CA SER A 116 24.49 45.98 17.23
C SER A 116 23.98 46.07 18.67
N SER A 117 24.43 47.10 19.40
CA SER A 117 23.71 47.57 20.59
C SER A 117 22.30 48.03 20.23
N THR A 118 21.36 47.94 21.18
CA THR A 118 20.00 48.47 21.05
C THR A 118 19.93 49.98 21.32
N MET A 119 18.95 50.64 20.72
CA MET A 119 18.65 52.07 20.91
C MET A 119 17.14 52.30 21.03
N THR A 120 16.72 53.23 21.90
CA THR A 120 15.33 53.68 21.95
C THR A 120 15.12 54.86 21.02
N VAL A 121 14.13 54.78 20.11
CA VAL A 121 13.71 55.91 19.28
C VAL A 121 13.08 56.98 20.16
N THR A 122 13.73 58.14 20.30
CA THR A 122 13.26 59.25 21.15
C THR A 122 12.61 60.39 20.34
N GLY A 123 12.85 60.43 19.04
CA GLY A 123 12.31 61.42 18.10
C GLY A 123 12.91 61.26 16.71
N ALA A 124 12.56 62.17 15.81
CA ALA A 124 13.17 62.23 14.48
C ALA A 124 14.65 62.62 14.58
N GLY A 125 15.51 62.01 13.77
CA GLY A 125 16.95 62.30 13.76
C GLY A 125 17.83 61.12 13.39
N ASP A 126 19.09 61.23 13.80
CA ASP A 126 20.21 60.41 13.39
C ASP A 126 20.58 59.38 14.48
N TYR A 127 20.66 58.11 14.12
CA TYR A 127 20.92 56.98 15.02
C TYR A 127 22.16 56.19 14.56
N ASP A 128 23.27 56.43 15.26
CA ASP A 128 24.58 55.81 15.00
C ASP A 128 24.75 54.50 15.78
N PHE A 129 24.68 53.35 15.12
CA PHE A 129 24.93 52.06 15.75
C PHE A 129 26.42 51.78 16.03
N GLY A 130 27.32 52.70 15.65
CA GLY A 130 28.75 52.60 15.88
C GLY A 130 29.41 51.47 15.10
N THR A 131 30.55 50.99 15.61
CA THR A 131 31.30 49.87 15.04
C THR A 131 31.01 48.57 15.77
N TRP A 132 30.67 47.52 15.04
CA TRP A 132 30.38 46.17 15.55
C TRP A 132 30.72 45.11 14.50
N SER A 133 30.53 43.82 14.79
CA SER A 133 30.96 42.75 13.87
C SER A 133 30.03 41.55 13.81
N THR A 134 30.10 40.80 12.71
CA THR A 134 29.44 39.50 12.53
C THR A 134 30.21 38.38 13.23
N ASN A 135 30.34 38.48 14.54
CA ASN A 135 31.14 37.54 15.36
C ASN A 135 30.41 36.24 15.74
N THR A 136 29.12 36.11 15.44
CA THR A 136 28.29 34.98 15.83
C THR A 136 28.10 34.04 14.65
N LYS A 137 28.67 32.83 14.73
CA LYS A 137 28.49 31.83 13.68
C LYS A 137 27.02 31.46 13.55
N LYS A 138 26.46 31.58 12.34
CA LYS A 138 25.10 31.16 12.04
C LYS A 138 24.98 29.65 12.26
N PRO A 139 23.93 29.15 12.96
CA PRO A 139 23.72 27.72 13.11
C PRO A 139 23.58 27.02 11.76
N SER A 140 24.43 26.03 11.48
CA SER A 140 24.21 25.12 10.36
C SER A 140 23.05 24.20 10.69
N LEU A 141 21.98 24.26 9.88
CA LEU A 141 20.91 23.27 9.93
C LEU A 141 21.47 21.94 9.44
N ILE A 142 21.43 20.92 10.30
CA ILE A 142 21.81 19.55 9.92
C ILE A 142 20.52 18.86 9.46
N PRO A 143 20.38 18.49 8.17
CA PRO A 143 19.18 17.80 7.71
C PRO A 143 18.99 16.46 8.46
N PRO A 144 17.74 15.96 8.56
CA PRO A 144 17.50 14.60 9.01
C PRO A 144 18.24 13.60 8.10
N ASN A 145 18.53 12.42 8.62
CA ASN A 145 19.16 11.33 7.89
C ASN A 145 18.48 10.02 8.26
N ILE A 146 18.01 9.29 7.25
CA ILE A 146 17.40 7.97 7.37
C ILE A 146 18.53 6.97 7.65
N THR A 147 18.60 6.49 8.89
CA THR A 147 19.69 5.64 9.37
C THR A 147 19.50 4.17 9.01
N SER A 148 18.27 3.75 8.76
CA SER A 148 17.91 2.38 8.41
C SER A 148 16.55 2.35 7.71
N PHE A 149 16.38 1.36 6.83
CA PHE A 149 15.15 1.12 6.10
C PHE A 149 14.98 -0.37 5.80
N ALA A 150 13.73 -0.83 5.69
CA ALA A 150 13.42 -2.17 5.20
C ALA A 150 12.12 -2.16 4.37
N PRO A 151 11.95 -3.08 3.40
CA PRO A 151 12.96 -4.04 2.91
C PRO A 151 14.12 -3.34 2.17
N PRO A 152 15.19 -4.05 1.80
CA PRO A 152 16.13 -3.57 0.78
C PRO A 152 15.43 -3.29 -0.56
N SER A 153 16.03 -2.44 -1.39
CA SER A 153 15.56 -2.14 -2.75
C SER A 153 16.49 -2.83 -3.78
N PRO A 154 15.97 -3.43 -4.86
CA PRO A 154 14.56 -3.58 -5.22
C PRO A 154 13.83 -4.64 -4.39
N VAL A 155 12.49 -4.54 -4.34
CA VAL A 155 11.60 -5.50 -3.68
C VAL A 155 10.60 -6.07 -4.70
N SER A 156 10.19 -7.32 -4.52
CA SER A 156 9.15 -7.95 -5.33
C SER A 156 8.10 -8.66 -4.47
N ASN A 157 6.87 -8.68 -4.98
CA ASN A 157 5.70 -9.34 -4.40
C ASN A 157 4.89 -10.02 -5.51
N LYS A 158 4.02 -10.93 -5.11
CA LYS A 158 2.88 -11.38 -5.91
C LYS A 158 1.76 -10.34 -5.87
N GLU A 159 0.80 -10.47 -6.79
CA GLU A 159 -0.47 -9.75 -6.76
C GLU A 159 -1.19 -10.03 -5.43
N ASP A 160 -1.92 -9.04 -4.90
CA ASP A 160 -2.66 -9.07 -3.63
C ASP A 160 -1.86 -9.38 -2.35
N ASP A 161 -0.54 -9.61 -2.43
CA ASP A 161 0.35 -9.63 -1.27
C ASP A 161 0.22 -8.34 -0.45
N SER A 162 0.43 -8.46 0.86
CA SER A 162 0.77 -7.30 1.70
C SER A 162 2.27 -7.02 1.70
N ARG A 163 2.64 -5.74 1.76
CA ARG A 163 4.04 -5.29 1.89
C ARG A 163 4.15 -4.09 2.82
N THR A 164 4.89 -4.28 3.90
CA THR A 164 5.32 -3.21 4.80
C THR A 164 6.68 -2.66 4.40
N PHE A 165 6.77 -1.33 4.37
CA PHE A 165 8.00 -0.55 4.27
C PHE A 165 8.20 0.19 5.61
N ASN A 166 9.45 0.33 6.06
CA ASN A 166 9.77 1.08 7.27
C ASN A 166 11.07 1.89 7.14
N ILE A 167 11.19 2.93 7.97
CA ILE A 167 12.40 3.74 8.13
C ILE A 167 12.63 4.10 9.60
N SER A 168 13.90 4.33 9.94
CA SER A 168 14.32 5.02 11.17
C SER A 168 15.15 6.25 10.80
N VAL A 169 15.00 7.33 11.56
CA VAL A 169 15.58 8.65 11.26
C VAL A 169 16.29 9.19 12.50
N ASN A 170 17.45 9.82 12.32
CA ASN A 170 18.27 10.36 13.41
C ASN A 170 17.69 11.63 14.08
N GLN A 171 16.53 12.12 13.65
CA GLN A 171 15.88 13.32 14.14
C GLN A 171 14.36 13.13 14.18
N THR A 172 13.68 13.89 15.03
CA THR A 172 12.22 13.99 15.00
C THR A 172 11.78 14.70 13.71
N VAL A 173 10.96 14.02 12.92
CA VAL A 173 10.52 14.45 11.59
C VAL A 173 9.03 14.17 11.35
N ASN A 174 8.50 14.78 10.29
CA ASN A 174 7.28 14.33 9.64
C ASN A 174 7.68 13.46 8.44
N VAL A 175 7.10 12.26 8.32
CA VAL A 175 7.34 11.33 7.20
C VAL A 175 6.11 11.31 6.30
N THR A 176 6.31 11.59 5.00
CA THR A 176 5.28 11.42 3.97
C THR A 176 5.64 10.21 3.10
N TRP A 177 4.72 9.25 3.02
CA TRP A 177 4.82 8.09 2.15
C TRP A 177 4.13 8.37 0.82
N GLN A 178 4.77 8.01 -0.29
CA GLN A 178 4.22 8.16 -1.63
C GLN A 178 4.36 6.88 -2.46
N ILE A 179 3.43 6.69 -3.40
CA ILE A 179 3.52 5.70 -4.49
C ILE A 179 3.38 6.44 -5.82
N ASN A 180 4.37 6.30 -6.70
CA ASN A 180 4.49 7.05 -7.96
C ASN A 180 4.28 8.57 -7.78
N GLY A 181 4.78 9.13 -6.68
CA GLY A 181 4.65 10.55 -6.32
C GLY A 181 3.31 10.96 -5.69
N SER A 182 2.31 10.07 -5.64
CA SER A 182 1.05 10.32 -4.95
C SER A 182 1.16 9.96 -3.47
N SER A 183 0.85 10.89 -2.57
CA SER A 183 0.91 10.66 -1.12
C SER A 183 -0.16 9.67 -0.64
N VAL A 184 0.25 8.66 0.12
CA VAL A 184 -0.63 7.58 0.62
C VAL A 184 -0.75 7.54 2.15
N GLN A 185 0.24 8.05 2.89
CA GLN A 185 0.22 8.12 4.35
C GLN A 185 1.14 9.25 4.84
N THR A 186 0.82 9.85 5.99
CA THR A 186 1.72 10.77 6.70
C THR A 186 1.83 10.39 8.17
N ASN A 187 3.03 10.43 8.74
CA ASN A 187 3.30 10.28 10.16
C ASN A 187 3.99 11.56 10.67
N THR A 188 3.57 12.11 11.81
CA THR A 188 4.07 13.40 12.31
C THR A 188 4.83 13.27 13.63
N SER A 189 5.90 14.04 13.79
CA SER A 189 6.70 14.11 15.03
C SER A 189 7.23 12.76 15.52
N ILE A 190 7.81 11.96 14.61
CA ILE A 190 8.36 10.62 14.92
C ILE A 190 9.85 10.49 14.55
N THR A 191 10.50 9.45 15.05
CA THR A 191 11.85 9.00 14.65
C THR A 191 11.82 7.67 13.90
N GLU A 192 10.70 6.96 13.92
CA GLU A 192 10.47 5.71 13.19
C GLU A 192 9.09 5.76 12.53
N ALA A 193 8.98 5.22 11.33
CA ALA A 193 7.71 5.16 10.60
C ALA A 193 7.61 3.87 9.77
N SER A 194 6.38 3.43 9.54
CA SER A 194 6.08 2.34 8.61
C SER A 194 4.80 2.59 7.83
N TYR A 195 4.75 2.05 6.62
CA TYR A 195 3.59 2.05 5.74
C TYR A 195 3.38 0.63 5.23
N THR A 196 2.14 0.14 5.29
CA THR A 196 1.77 -1.18 4.77
C THR A 196 0.77 -1.02 3.64
N ASN A 197 1.15 -1.48 2.45
CA ASN A 197 0.20 -1.74 1.38
C ASN A 197 -0.41 -3.15 1.57
N THR A 198 -1.72 -3.30 1.39
CA THR A 198 -2.47 -4.55 1.66
C THR A 198 -3.15 -5.15 0.42
N SER A 199 -2.92 -4.59 -0.76
CA SER A 199 -3.38 -5.15 -2.04
C SER A 199 -2.43 -4.67 -3.13
N ALA A 200 -1.42 -5.51 -3.38
CA ALA A 200 -0.39 -5.26 -4.37
C ALA A 200 -0.97 -5.43 -5.78
N VAL A 201 -1.07 -4.34 -6.53
CA VAL A 201 -1.51 -4.38 -7.95
C VAL A 201 -0.29 -4.66 -8.85
N ILE A 202 -0.43 -5.58 -9.81
CA ILE A 202 0.63 -5.91 -10.78
C ILE A 202 1.20 -4.64 -11.43
N GLY A 203 2.53 -4.52 -11.46
CA GLY A 203 3.21 -3.39 -12.06
C GLY A 203 4.57 -3.09 -11.46
N TYR A 204 5.11 -1.95 -11.88
CA TYR A 204 6.36 -1.39 -11.38
C TYR A 204 6.08 -0.06 -10.70
N TRP A 205 6.43 0.03 -9.42
CA TRP A 205 6.06 1.12 -8.53
C TRP A 205 7.30 1.76 -7.92
N ASN A 206 7.33 3.09 -7.91
CA ASN A 206 8.24 3.86 -7.10
C ASN A 206 7.57 4.15 -5.75
N VAL A 207 8.06 3.56 -4.67
CA VAL A 207 7.60 3.88 -3.31
C VAL A 207 8.65 4.80 -2.69
N SER A 208 8.23 5.88 -2.04
CA SER A 208 9.17 6.79 -1.35
C SER A 208 8.68 7.18 0.04
N ALA A 209 9.64 7.38 0.95
CA ALA A 209 9.43 7.92 2.29
C ALA A 209 10.25 9.19 2.43
N ILE A 210 9.57 10.33 2.52
CA ILE A 210 10.17 11.66 2.63
C ILE A 210 10.13 12.09 4.10
N ALA A 211 11.28 12.09 4.76
CA ALA A 211 11.45 12.53 6.14
C ALA A 211 11.86 14.02 6.17
N SER A 212 11.06 14.89 6.79
CA SER A 212 11.35 16.34 6.82
C SER A 212 11.07 17.02 8.16
N ASN A 213 11.85 18.05 8.47
CA ASN A 213 11.62 18.98 9.58
C ASN A 213 12.20 20.38 9.22
N ALA A 214 12.25 21.30 10.19
CA ALA A 214 12.78 22.65 9.97
C ALA A 214 14.28 22.70 9.60
N ASN A 215 15.03 21.61 9.81
CA ASN A 215 16.45 21.52 9.49
C ASN A 215 16.72 21.01 8.06
N GLY A 216 15.70 20.49 7.36
CA GLY A 216 15.82 19.96 6.00
C GLY A 216 15.00 18.70 5.78
N SER A 217 15.40 17.91 4.78
CA SER A 217 14.73 16.65 4.41
C SER A 217 15.69 15.59 3.90
N ASP A 218 15.30 14.33 4.05
CA ASP A 218 15.93 13.16 3.45
C ASP A 218 14.86 12.22 2.87
N ILE A 219 15.25 11.33 1.95
CA ILE A 219 14.32 10.49 1.19
C ILE A 219 14.86 9.07 0.95
N GLN A 220 14.07 8.07 1.36
CA GLN A 220 14.29 6.68 0.95
C GLN A 220 13.37 6.33 -0.22
N ILE A 221 13.89 5.59 -1.21
CA ILE A 221 13.14 5.11 -2.37
C ILE A 221 13.26 3.59 -2.49
N TRP A 222 12.15 2.92 -2.79
CA TRP A 222 12.09 1.52 -3.17
C TRP A 222 11.55 1.37 -4.58
N TRP A 223 12.20 0.51 -5.35
CA TRP A 223 11.68 0.01 -6.62
C TRP A 223 10.94 -1.29 -6.36
N TRP A 224 9.62 -1.27 -6.51
CA TRP A 224 8.74 -2.37 -6.16
C TRP A 224 8.11 -3.00 -7.41
N THR A 225 8.42 -4.26 -7.66
CA THR A 225 7.85 -5.04 -8.76
C THR A 225 6.82 -6.03 -8.25
N VAL A 226 5.55 -5.75 -8.50
CA VAL A 226 4.46 -6.69 -8.26
C VAL A 226 4.27 -7.52 -9.52
N ARG A 227 4.42 -8.83 -9.40
CA ARG A 227 4.17 -9.80 -10.49
C ARG A 227 2.85 -10.51 -10.26
N GLU A 228 2.36 -11.16 -11.30
CA GLU A 228 1.24 -12.09 -11.22
C GLU A 228 1.49 -13.17 -10.15
N ASP A 229 0.46 -13.46 -9.35
CA ASP A 229 0.45 -14.70 -8.56
C ASP A 229 0.12 -15.86 -9.49
N CYS A 230 1.05 -16.81 -9.65
CA CYS A 230 0.83 -17.97 -10.51
C CYS A 230 0.03 -19.07 -9.81
N ASP A 231 0.14 -19.17 -8.48
CA ASP A 231 -0.47 -20.22 -7.67
C ASP A 231 -2.02 -20.12 -7.70
N LYS A 232 -2.58 -18.96 -8.09
CA LYS A 232 -4.03 -18.80 -8.38
C LYS A 232 -4.51 -19.59 -9.60
N TYR A 233 -3.59 -20.14 -10.38
CA TYR A 233 -3.84 -21.04 -11.51
C TYR A 233 -3.54 -22.51 -11.16
N ASP A 234 -3.15 -22.83 -9.93
CA ASP A 234 -2.97 -24.23 -9.51
C ASP A 234 -4.33 -24.95 -9.49
N GLY A 235 -4.35 -26.20 -9.95
CA GLY A 235 -5.53 -27.06 -9.86
C GLY A 235 -5.56 -28.20 -10.86
N CYS A 236 -6.69 -28.93 -10.87
CA CYS A 236 -6.95 -29.99 -11.84
C CYS A 236 -7.47 -29.43 -13.17
N TYR A 237 -6.90 -29.92 -14.27
CA TYR A 237 -7.21 -29.56 -15.64
C TYR A 237 -7.48 -30.80 -16.49
N ASP A 238 -8.40 -30.71 -17.44
CA ASP A 238 -8.59 -31.79 -18.42
C ASP A 238 -7.35 -32.00 -19.28
N TYR A 239 -7.04 -33.26 -19.55
CA TYR A 239 -5.86 -33.68 -20.27
C TYR A 239 -5.87 -35.13 -20.75
N SER A 240 -5.54 -35.32 -22.03
CA SER A 240 -5.75 -36.60 -22.71
C SER A 240 -7.24 -36.96 -22.68
N ASN A 241 -7.57 -38.25 -22.72
CA ASN A 241 -8.86 -38.78 -22.35
C ASN A 241 -8.92 -38.91 -20.82
N GLY A 242 -8.80 -37.79 -20.10
CA GLY A 242 -8.88 -37.76 -18.64
C GLY A 242 -8.39 -36.48 -17.96
N CYS A 243 -7.87 -36.60 -16.74
CA CYS A 243 -7.36 -35.52 -15.87
C CYS A 243 -5.85 -35.25 -16.05
N GLU A 244 -5.37 -34.06 -15.68
CA GLU A 244 -4.03 -33.81 -15.13
C GLU A 244 -4.07 -32.61 -14.16
N ASP A 245 -3.33 -32.68 -13.05
CA ASP A 245 -3.11 -31.50 -12.20
C ASP A 245 -1.98 -30.64 -12.78
N ARG A 246 -2.09 -29.32 -12.67
CA ARG A 246 -1.08 -28.35 -13.12
C ARG A 246 -0.66 -27.43 -11.99
N ASP A 247 0.64 -27.42 -11.70
CA ASP A 247 1.26 -26.54 -10.69
C ASP A 247 1.94 -25.38 -11.42
N TYR A 248 1.37 -24.18 -11.34
CA TYR A 248 1.84 -22.97 -12.02
C TYR A 248 2.85 -22.20 -11.17
N TYR A 249 3.96 -21.82 -11.80
CA TYR A 249 5.04 -21.06 -11.18
C TYR A 249 5.60 -19.98 -12.12
N TRP A 250 6.19 -18.96 -11.51
CA TRP A 250 6.79 -17.84 -12.25
C TRP A 250 8.15 -18.23 -12.84
N ASN A 251 8.30 -18.26 -14.16
CA ASN A 251 9.58 -18.59 -14.81
C ASN A 251 10.59 -17.43 -14.87
N GLY A 252 10.19 -16.22 -14.46
CA GLY A 252 10.95 -14.98 -14.65
C GLY A 252 10.23 -13.95 -15.51
N THR A 253 9.30 -14.38 -16.38
CA THR A 253 8.61 -13.55 -17.37
C THR A 253 7.10 -13.79 -17.42
N PHE A 254 6.64 -15.02 -17.20
CA PHE A 254 5.22 -15.41 -17.17
C PHE A 254 5.01 -16.69 -16.35
N CYS A 255 3.76 -17.00 -16.02
CA CYS A 255 3.39 -18.26 -15.38
C CYS A 255 3.48 -19.44 -16.36
N VAL A 256 4.19 -20.49 -15.95
CA VAL A 256 4.29 -21.79 -16.63
C VAL A 256 3.93 -22.88 -15.64
N TYR A 257 3.57 -24.07 -16.10
CA TYR A 257 3.20 -25.16 -15.21
C TYR A 257 4.05 -26.41 -15.43
N ASN A 258 4.20 -27.20 -14.36
CA ASN A 258 4.45 -28.63 -14.46
C ASN A 258 3.10 -29.36 -14.42
N TYR A 259 3.00 -30.52 -15.07
CA TYR A 259 1.80 -31.34 -15.01
C TYR A 259 2.04 -32.66 -14.29
N SER A 260 1.02 -33.16 -13.61
CA SER A 260 1.00 -34.43 -12.88
C SER A 260 -0.38 -35.08 -12.96
N ASN A 261 -0.57 -36.28 -12.39
CA ASN A 261 -1.88 -36.97 -12.34
C ASN A 261 -2.61 -37.12 -13.69
N ARG A 262 -1.85 -37.40 -14.77
CA ARG A 262 -2.37 -37.80 -16.08
C ARG A 262 -3.23 -39.06 -15.96
N HIS A 263 -4.55 -38.91 -16.03
CA HIS A 263 -5.49 -40.03 -16.16
C HIS A 263 -5.88 -40.27 -17.62
N THR A 264 -6.19 -41.53 -17.93
CA THR A 264 -6.62 -41.98 -19.26
C THR A 264 -7.62 -43.13 -19.13
N ASP A 265 -8.86 -42.89 -19.54
CA ASP A 265 -10.05 -43.76 -19.46
C ASP A 265 -9.87 -45.24 -19.79
N TYR A 266 -10.77 -46.08 -19.27
CA TYR A 266 -10.77 -47.52 -19.52
C TYR A 266 -12.16 -48.15 -19.50
N TYR A 267 -12.23 -49.39 -19.97
CA TYR A 267 -13.44 -50.20 -20.04
C TYR A 267 -13.39 -51.36 -19.05
N ASP A 268 -14.54 -51.69 -18.47
CA ASP A 268 -14.73 -52.81 -17.57
C ASP A 268 -14.91 -54.15 -18.31
N ASP A 269 -15.18 -55.19 -17.52
CA ASP A 269 -15.52 -56.52 -17.98
C ASP A 269 -16.96 -56.64 -18.50
N TRP A 270 -17.16 -57.69 -19.29
CA TRP A 270 -18.41 -57.98 -19.95
C TRP A 270 -19.40 -58.71 -19.02
N ILE A 271 -20.53 -58.07 -18.76
CA ILE A 271 -21.69 -58.58 -18.03
C ILE A 271 -22.72 -59.10 -19.04
N ASN A 272 -23.30 -60.28 -18.80
CA ASN A 272 -24.36 -60.83 -19.65
C ASN A 272 -25.76 -60.34 -19.18
N TYR A 273 -26.71 -60.18 -20.12
CA TYR A 273 -28.10 -59.85 -19.86
C TYR A 273 -29.05 -60.45 -20.91
N CYS A 274 -30.34 -60.59 -20.59
CA CYS A 274 -31.34 -61.15 -21.52
C CYS A 274 -32.08 -60.10 -22.35
N LYS A 275 -32.35 -60.42 -23.62
CA LYS A 275 -33.11 -59.56 -24.55
C LYS A 275 -34.04 -60.40 -25.40
N GLY A 276 -35.20 -60.76 -24.83
CA GLY A 276 -35.93 -61.96 -25.25
C GLY A 276 -35.08 -63.19 -24.93
N ASP A 277 -35.26 -64.27 -25.69
CA ASP A 277 -34.60 -65.57 -25.47
C ASP A 277 -33.14 -65.62 -25.95
N LYS A 278 -32.45 -64.49 -25.82
CA LYS A 278 -31.07 -64.27 -26.28
C LYS A 278 -30.25 -63.70 -25.14
N VAL A 279 -29.11 -64.33 -24.88
CA VAL A 279 -28.07 -63.82 -24.00
C VAL A 279 -27.25 -62.79 -24.77
N TRP A 280 -27.26 -61.55 -24.30
CA TRP A 280 -26.39 -60.46 -24.73
C TRP A 280 -25.35 -60.18 -23.65
N ARG A 281 -24.36 -59.33 -23.96
CA ARG A 281 -23.38 -58.84 -23.00
C ARG A 281 -22.95 -57.41 -23.28
N HIS A 282 -22.65 -56.64 -22.24
CA HIS A 282 -22.21 -55.24 -22.27
C HIS A 282 -21.14 -55.02 -21.19
N ARG A 283 -20.38 -53.92 -21.23
CA ARG A 283 -19.37 -53.57 -20.21
C ARG A 283 -19.48 -52.10 -19.85
N GLN A 284 -19.11 -51.69 -18.65
CA GLN A 284 -19.08 -50.27 -18.31
C GLN A 284 -17.77 -49.62 -18.83
N PHE A 285 -17.79 -48.30 -18.97
CA PHE A 285 -16.66 -47.46 -19.39
C PHE A 285 -16.58 -46.31 -18.39
N HIS A 286 -15.37 -46.05 -17.91
CA HIS A 286 -15.03 -45.02 -16.94
C HIS A 286 -14.25 -43.90 -17.62
N ASP A 287 -14.61 -42.65 -17.33
CA ASP A 287 -14.22 -41.43 -18.07
C ASP A 287 -13.74 -40.37 -17.06
N PHE A 288 -12.43 -40.32 -16.78
CA PHE A 288 -11.83 -39.70 -15.57
C PHE A 288 -11.23 -38.29 -15.84
N TYR A 289 -11.96 -37.18 -15.68
CA TYR A 289 -11.57 -35.79 -16.04
C TYR A 289 -11.94 -34.63 -15.03
N CYS A 290 -11.37 -33.42 -15.23
CA CYS A 290 -11.43 -32.07 -14.59
C CYS A 290 -12.62 -31.42 -13.83
N GLU A 291 -13.68 -32.04 -13.31
CA GLU A 291 -14.75 -31.25 -12.63
C GLU A 291 -14.34 -30.60 -11.27
N ALA A 292 -14.45 -29.26 -11.20
CA ALA A 292 -14.38 -28.40 -9.99
C ALA A 292 -12.99 -28.10 -9.39
N GLY A 293 -11.95 -28.00 -10.22
CA GLY A 293 -10.55 -27.94 -9.73
C GLY A 293 -10.10 -29.26 -9.11
N ASN A 294 -10.91 -30.30 -9.31
CA ASN A 294 -10.77 -31.69 -8.92
C ASN A 294 -10.98 -32.58 -10.15
N CYS A 295 -10.64 -33.86 -10.05
CA CYS A 295 -10.80 -34.88 -11.09
C CYS A 295 -12.04 -35.75 -10.81
N THR A 296 -12.82 -36.13 -11.82
CA THR A 296 -14.13 -36.81 -11.70
C THR A 296 -14.42 -37.81 -12.81
N ASP A 297 -15.13 -38.88 -12.48
CA ASP A 297 -15.34 -40.04 -13.34
C ASP A 297 -16.81 -40.19 -13.81
N HIS A 298 -17.01 -40.35 -15.12
CA HIS A 298 -18.34 -40.37 -15.75
C HIS A 298 -18.63 -41.71 -16.42
N THR A 299 -19.31 -42.57 -15.68
CA THR A 299 -19.46 -43.98 -16.08
C THR A 299 -20.66 -44.24 -17.00
N SER A 300 -20.50 -45.13 -17.98
CA SER A 300 -21.57 -45.53 -18.91
C SER A 300 -21.48 -46.99 -19.36
N TRP A 301 -22.62 -47.64 -19.60
CA TRP A 301 -22.65 -49.00 -20.18
C TRP A 301 -22.49 -48.96 -21.70
N VAL A 302 -21.59 -49.79 -22.23
CA VAL A 302 -21.14 -49.79 -23.62
C VAL A 302 -20.93 -51.22 -24.17
N ASN A 303 -20.61 -51.31 -25.46
CA ASN A 303 -20.14 -52.51 -26.17
C ASN A 303 -21.14 -53.67 -26.42
N ASP A 304 -22.42 -53.57 -26.07
CA ASP A 304 -23.49 -54.56 -26.30
C ASP A 304 -23.31 -55.55 -27.48
N SER A 305 -23.21 -56.86 -27.19
CA SER A 305 -23.05 -57.93 -28.19
C SER A 305 -23.83 -59.21 -27.83
N LEU A 306 -24.35 -59.91 -28.83
CA LEU A 306 -25.01 -61.21 -28.64
C LEU A 306 -23.98 -62.30 -28.31
N VAL A 307 -24.25 -63.08 -27.26
CA VAL A 307 -23.45 -64.24 -26.84
C VAL A 307 -24.03 -65.52 -27.41
N GLU A 308 -25.31 -65.79 -27.15
CA GLU A 308 -26.02 -66.99 -27.59
C GLU A 308 -27.53 -66.78 -27.72
N ASN A 309 -28.20 -67.72 -28.41
CA ASN A 309 -29.64 -67.72 -28.64
C ASN A 309 -30.21 -69.02 -28.06
N CYS A 310 -31.05 -68.92 -27.04
CA CYS A 310 -31.46 -70.06 -26.23
C CYS A 310 -32.32 -71.04 -27.03
N ASN A 311 -33.10 -70.54 -27.99
CA ASN A 311 -33.87 -71.38 -28.92
C ASN A 311 -33.03 -72.34 -29.79
N ASN A 312 -31.70 -72.20 -29.80
CA ASN A 312 -30.82 -73.15 -30.46
C ASN A 312 -30.67 -74.47 -29.67
N TYR A 313 -31.03 -74.47 -28.38
CA TYR A 313 -31.04 -75.63 -27.50
C TYR A 313 -32.41 -76.32 -27.42
N ASP A 314 -33.45 -75.72 -28.00
CA ASP A 314 -34.79 -76.27 -27.99
C ASP A 314 -34.85 -77.64 -28.68
N GLY A 315 -35.61 -78.57 -28.11
CA GLY A 315 -35.79 -79.87 -28.73
C GLY A 315 -36.47 -80.92 -27.87
N TRP A 316 -36.81 -82.03 -28.53
CA TRP A 316 -37.38 -83.21 -27.89
C TRP A 316 -36.29 -84.04 -27.23
N VAL A 317 -36.31 -84.12 -25.90
CA VAL A 317 -35.43 -84.98 -25.10
C VAL A 317 -36.20 -86.19 -24.60
N ASP A 318 -35.54 -87.35 -24.55
CA ASP A 318 -36.07 -88.58 -23.96
C ASP A 318 -36.28 -88.38 -22.45
N THR A 319 -37.50 -88.54 -21.92
CA THR A 319 -37.78 -88.29 -20.49
C THR A 319 -37.22 -89.40 -19.60
N GLY A 320 -36.85 -90.54 -20.18
CA GLY A 320 -36.65 -91.80 -19.48
C GLY A 320 -37.94 -92.61 -19.32
N ASP A 321 -39.11 -92.02 -19.54
CA ASP A 321 -40.39 -92.72 -19.62
C ASP A 321 -40.55 -93.38 -20.99
N THR A 322 -41.37 -94.43 -21.02
CA THR A 322 -41.29 -95.45 -22.05
C THR A 322 -42.64 -96.20 -22.16
N ARG A 323 -43.01 -96.70 -23.35
CA ARG A 323 -44.22 -97.53 -23.61
C ARG A 323 -43.88 -98.83 -24.33
N TRP A 324 -44.39 -99.99 -23.92
CA TRP A 324 -44.02 -101.27 -24.53
C TRP A 324 -44.69 -101.44 -25.95
N ILE A 325 -43.88 -101.61 -27.02
CA ILE A 325 -44.07 -101.99 -28.46
C ILE A 325 -43.74 -103.48 -28.77
N THR A 326 -44.42 -104.22 -29.65
CA THR A 326 -44.33 -105.71 -29.75
C THR A 326 -42.90 -106.32 -29.63
N ASP A 327 -42.70 -107.16 -28.60
CA ASP A 327 -41.49 -107.88 -28.20
C ASP A 327 -41.24 -108.98 -29.23
N PRO A 328 -40.19 -108.87 -30.06
CA PRO A 328 -39.96 -109.83 -31.14
C PRO A 328 -39.74 -111.28 -30.69
N GLY A 329 -39.52 -111.53 -29.38
CA GLY A 329 -39.40 -112.88 -28.80
C GLY A 329 -40.73 -113.53 -28.40
N ASN A 330 -41.84 -112.79 -28.42
CA ASN A 330 -43.20 -113.33 -28.37
C ASN A 330 -44.10 -112.41 -29.19
N GLU A 331 -44.57 -112.91 -30.33
CA GLU A 331 -45.47 -112.22 -31.27
C GLU A 331 -46.75 -111.66 -30.59
N CYS A 332 -47.06 -112.14 -29.37
CA CYS A 332 -48.16 -111.72 -28.51
C CYS A 332 -47.72 -110.94 -27.25
N LYS A 333 -46.55 -110.27 -27.23
CA LYS A 333 -46.09 -109.41 -26.12
C LYS A 333 -45.34 -108.18 -26.64
N GLU A 334 -45.01 -107.20 -25.79
CA GLU A 334 -44.44 -105.87 -26.15
C GLU A 334 -43.20 -105.52 -25.26
N LYS A 335 -42.21 -104.72 -25.75
CA LYS A 335 -40.88 -104.16 -25.26
C LYS A 335 -40.77 -102.63 -25.51
N GLU A 336 -39.96 -101.78 -24.87
CA GLU A 336 -40.20 -100.29 -24.92
C GLU A 336 -39.82 -99.40 -26.15
N GLN A 337 -40.80 -98.59 -26.63
CA GLN A 337 -40.65 -97.21 -27.18
C GLN A 337 -40.34 -96.24 -26.02
N LYS A 338 -39.79 -95.06 -26.35
CA LYS A 338 -39.54 -93.94 -25.43
C LYS A 338 -40.51 -92.77 -25.60
N GLU A 339 -40.85 -92.14 -24.48
CA GLU A 339 -41.54 -90.86 -24.38
C GLU A 339 -40.51 -89.73 -24.45
N GLN A 340 -40.93 -88.56 -24.92
CA GLN A 340 -40.07 -87.39 -25.05
C GLN A 340 -40.82 -86.14 -24.61
N GLU A 341 -40.15 -85.28 -23.85
CA GLU A 341 -40.60 -83.92 -23.52
C GLU A 341 -39.91 -82.92 -24.45
N TYR A 342 -40.59 -81.85 -24.81
CA TYR A 342 -39.95 -80.72 -25.48
C TYR A 342 -39.38 -79.78 -24.41
N ARG A 343 -38.07 -79.54 -24.45
CA ARG A 343 -37.45 -78.47 -23.67
C ARG A 343 -37.36 -77.23 -24.55
N ASP A 344 -37.85 -76.13 -24.00
CA ASP A 344 -37.90 -74.80 -24.58
C ASP A 344 -36.99 -73.91 -23.72
N TYR A 345 -35.82 -73.59 -24.24
CA TYR A 345 -34.77 -72.91 -23.50
C TYR A 345 -34.94 -71.41 -23.65
N THR A 346 -35.18 -70.72 -22.53
CA THR A 346 -35.39 -69.27 -22.50
C THR A 346 -34.18 -68.57 -21.88
N CYS A 347 -33.99 -67.30 -22.19
CA CYS A 347 -32.95 -66.53 -21.52
C CYS A 347 -33.48 -66.05 -20.17
N SER A 348 -32.84 -66.48 -19.09
CA SER A 348 -33.05 -65.96 -17.74
C SER A 348 -31.71 -65.58 -17.11
N GLU A 349 -31.66 -64.43 -16.42
CA GLU A 349 -30.49 -63.94 -15.68
C GLU A 349 -29.15 -63.91 -16.48
N GLY A 350 -29.22 -63.78 -17.81
CA GLY A 350 -28.03 -63.72 -18.68
C GLY A 350 -27.46 -65.10 -19.07
N ALA A 351 -28.25 -66.16 -18.94
CA ALA A 351 -27.95 -67.52 -19.40
C ALA A 351 -29.19 -68.19 -20.03
N CYS A 352 -28.98 -69.26 -20.79
CA CYS A 352 -30.06 -70.11 -21.28
C CYS A 352 -30.39 -71.20 -20.24
N VAL A 353 -31.68 -71.36 -19.89
CA VAL A 353 -32.17 -72.27 -18.84
C VAL A 353 -33.32 -73.14 -19.30
#